data_AF-A0A3E2JA25-F1
#
_entry.id   AF-A0A3E2JA25-F1
#
_cell.length_a   1.000
_cell.length_b   1.000
_cell.length_c   1.000
_cell.angle_alpha   90.00
_cell.angle_beta   90.00
_cell.angle_gamma   90.00
#
_symmetry.space_group_name_H-M   'P 1'
#
loop_
_entity.id
_entity.type
_entity.pdbx_description
1 polymer ?
#
loop_
_entity_poly.entity_id
_entity_poly.type
_entity_poly.pdbx_seq_one_letter_code
_entity_poly.pdbx_strand_id
1 'polypeptide(L)'
;MSKKLHLFNLIAGIIIIGMMIQAIVSGSNNLPYVVILLYVLSYLLQKVNFKGITKFVGLTITILLLIWSLMFLLDFIFPFAP
;
A
#
# COMPACT_ATOMS: atom_id res chain seq x y z
N MET A 1 -10.84 -4.36 14.87
CA MET A 1 -10.99 -4.06 13.42
C MET A 1 -12.14 -4.90 12.86
N SER A 2 -12.94 -4.38 11.91
CA SER A 2 -14.00 -5.20 11.29
C SER A 2 -13.39 -6.23 10.33
N LYS A 3 -13.95 -7.45 10.28
CA LYS A 3 -13.46 -8.55 9.41
C LYS A 3 -13.33 -8.11 7.94
N LYS A 4 -14.28 -7.31 7.44
CA LYS A 4 -14.28 -6.79 6.06
C LYS A 4 -13.08 -5.86 5.79
N LEU A 5 -12.78 -4.96 6.72
CA LEU A 5 -11.66 -4.03 6.58
C LEU A 5 -10.32 -4.73 6.72
N HIS A 6 -10.25 -5.75 7.60
CA HIS A 6 -9.05 -6.55 7.75
C HIS A 6 -8.73 -7.32 6.45
N LEU A 7 -9.75 -7.92 5.83
CA LEU A 7 -9.62 -8.57 4.52
C LEU A 7 -9.19 -7.59 3.44
N PHE A 8 -9.80 -6.39 3.38
CA PHE A 8 -9.40 -5.33 2.45
C PHE A 8 -7.93 -4.96 2.62
N ASN A 9 -7.48 -4.68 3.85
CA ASN A 9 -6.09 -4.34 4.11
C ASN A 9 -5.14 -5.48 3.72
N LEU A 10 -5.52 -6.74 3.92
CA LEU A 10 -4.71 -7.89 3.56
C LEU A 10 -4.54 -7.99 2.04
N ILE A 11 -5.64 -7.88 1.29
CA ILE A 11 -5.60 -7.86 -0.18
C ILE A 11 -4.78 -6.67 -0.68
N ALA A 12 -5.03 -5.48 -0.15
CA ALA A 12 -4.27 -4.28 -0.49
C ALA A 12 -2.78 -4.42 -0.19
N GLY A 13 -2.44 -5.05 0.95
CA GLY A 13 -1.07 -5.32 1.34
C GLY A 13 -0.34 -6.24 0.39
N ILE A 14 -0.99 -7.32 -0.04
CA ILE A 14 -0.40 -8.24 -1.03
C ILE A 14 -0.08 -7.49 -2.33
N ILE A 15 -1.00 -6.65 -2.80
CA ILE A 15 -0.80 -5.85 -4.02
C ILE A 15 0.35 -4.86 -3.83
N ILE A 16 0.32 -4.04 -2.77
CA ILE A 16 1.34 -3.03 -2.50
C ILE A 16 2.72 -3.69 -2.36
N ILE A 17 2.84 -4.72 -1.54
CA ILE A 17 4.12 -5.41 -1.31
C ILE A 17 4.61 -6.06 -2.60
N GLY A 18 3.73 -6.73 -3.36
CA GLY A 18 4.10 -7.33 -4.64
C GLY A 18 4.66 -6.31 -5.63
N MET A 19 3.99 -5.17 -5.80
CA MET A 19 4.44 -4.10 -6.69
C MET A 19 5.75 -3.46 -6.21
N MET A 20 5.91 -3.25 -4.91
CA MET A 20 7.13 -2.66 -4.36
C MET A 20 8.33 -3.62 -4.48
N ILE A 21 8.13 -4.93 -4.30
CA ILE A 21 9.17 -5.95 -4.56
C ILE A 21 9.58 -5.92 -6.03
N GLN A 22 8.62 -5.84 -6.96
CA GLN A 22 8.92 -5.73 -8.38
C GLN A 22 9.74 -4.47 -8.67
N ALA A 23 9.35 -3.32 -8.11
CA ALA A 23 10.09 -2.07 -8.25
C ALA A 23 11.53 -2.17 -7.68
N ILE A 24 11.72 -2.88 -6.57
CA ILE A 24 13.06 -3.13 -6.01
C ILE A 24 13.90 -3.97 -6.98
N VAL A 25 13.32 -5.05 -7.52
CA VAL A 25 14.01 -5.94 -8.47
C VAL A 25 14.36 -5.23 -9.78
N SER A 26 13.55 -4.27 -10.23
CA SER A 26 13.84 -3.45 -11.41
C SER A 26 14.89 -2.36 -11.18
N GLY A 27 15.51 -2.30 -9.99
CA GLY A 27 16.58 -1.37 -9.67
C GLY A 27 16.11 -0.01 -9.16
N SER A 28 14.88 0.09 -8.64
CA SER A 28 14.38 1.31 -8.02
C SER A 28 15.16 1.69 -6.75
N ASN A 29 15.10 2.98 -6.42
CA ASN A 29 15.77 3.59 -5.26
C ASN A 29 15.09 3.20 -3.93
N ASN A 30 15.33 3.97 -2.86
CA ASN A 30 14.78 3.69 -1.53
C ASN A 30 13.24 3.83 -1.41
N LEU A 31 12.56 4.37 -2.42
CA LEU A 31 11.14 4.73 -2.37
C LEU A 31 10.21 3.53 -2.10
N PRO A 32 10.37 2.35 -2.74
CA PRO A 32 9.52 1.19 -2.46
C PRO A 32 9.63 0.68 -1.02
N TYR A 33 10.81 0.77 -0.41
CA TYR A 33 11.01 0.40 1.00
C TYR A 33 10.23 1.33 1.95
N VAL A 34 10.21 2.63 1.65
CA VAL A 34 9.44 3.62 2.41
C VAL A 34 7.94 3.35 2.28
N VAL A 35 7.47 2.99 1.08
CA VAL A 35 6.06 2.65 0.84
C VAL A 35 5.63 1.40 1.63
N ILE A 36 6.47 0.35 1.65
CA ILE A 36 6.21 -0.85 2.47
C ILE A 36 6.14 -0.48 3.96
N LEU A 37 7.08 0.33 4.45
CA LEU A 37 7.11 0.77 5.84
C LEU A 37 5.84 1.56 6.21
N LEU A 38 5.41 2.48 5.34
CA LEU A 38 4.18 3.26 5.53
C LEU A 38 2.93 2.38 5.56
N TYR A 39 2.87 1.34 4.71
CA TYR A 39 1.78 0.38 4.74
C TYR A 39 1.73 -0.38 6.08
N VAL A 40 2.87 -0.86 6.58
CA VAL A 40 2.94 -1.56 7.88
C VAL A 40 2.53 -0.63 9.03
N LEU A 41 3.03 0.61 9.04
CA LEU A 41 2.66 1.61 10.06
C LEU A 41 1.16 1.94 10.00
N SER A 42 0.61 2.13 8.80
CA SER A 42 -0.83 2.33 8.61
C SER A 42 -1.64 1.16 9.18
N TYR A 43 -1.24 -0.07 8.88
CA TYR A 43 -1.91 -1.27 9.37
C TYR A 43 -1.89 -1.35 10.91
N LEU A 44 -0.74 -1.05 11.52
CA LEU A 44 -0.61 -0.97 12.98
C LEU A 44 -1.50 0.15 13.56
N LEU A 45 -1.55 1.32 12.93
CA LEU A 45 -2.37 2.46 13.35
C LEU A 45 -3.88 2.09 13.40
N GLN A 46 -4.34 1.31 12.41
CA GLN A 46 -5.70 0.80 12.37
C GLN A 46 -5.98 -0.25 13.45
N LYS A 47 -4.95 -0.99 13.89
CA LYS A 47 -5.05 -1.99 14.96
C LYS A 47 -5.14 -1.36 16.34
N VAL A 48 -4.36 -0.30 16.60
CA VAL A 48 -4.35 0.41 17.90
C VAL A 48 -5.64 1.19 18.13
N ASN A 49 -6.32 1.63 17.06
CA ASN A 49 -7.70 2.15 17.07
C ASN A 49 -8.02 3.19 18.16
N PHE A 50 -7.18 4.23 18.31
CA PHE A 50 -7.46 5.36 19.20
C PHE A 50 -8.70 6.14 18.72
N LYS A 51 -9.83 5.98 19.42
CA LYS A 51 -11.09 6.72 19.21
C LYS A 51 -11.64 6.69 17.77
N GLY A 52 -11.34 5.66 16.98
CA GLY A 52 -11.87 5.48 15.62
C GLY A 52 -11.25 6.39 14.54
N ILE A 53 -10.60 7.49 14.92
CA ILE A 53 -9.90 8.40 13.99
C ILE A 53 -8.72 7.69 13.32
N THR A 54 -7.91 6.95 14.09
CA THR A 54 -6.74 6.25 13.53
C THR A 54 -7.12 5.16 12.54
N LYS A 55 -8.31 4.58 12.69
CA LYS A 55 -8.87 3.62 11.75
C LYS A 55 -9.23 4.27 10.41
N PHE A 56 -9.81 5.47 10.43
CA PHE A 56 -10.11 6.21 9.21
C PHE A 56 -8.82 6.68 8.53
N VAL A 57 -7.91 7.31 9.27
CA VAL A 57 -6.61 7.79 8.76
C VAL A 57 -5.81 6.65 8.14
N GLY A 58 -5.68 5.53 8.84
CA GLY A 58 -4.97 4.38 8.29
C GLY A 58 -5.65 3.81 7.05
N LEU A 59 -6.98 3.76 6.99
CA LEU A 59 -7.68 3.31 5.78
C LEU A 59 -7.38 4.22 4.60
N THR A 60 -7.45 5.55 4.80
CA THR A 60 -7.14 6.54 3.77
C THR A 60 -5.70 6.39 3.26
N ILE A 61 -4.73 6.20 4.17
CA ILE A 61 -3.33 5.95 3.79
C ILE A 61 -3.22 4.65 2.97
N THR A 62 -3.86 3.56 3.40
CA THR A 62 -3.81 2.29 2.64
C THR A 62 -4.41 2.44 1.24
N ILE A 63 -5.52 3.18 1.09
CA ILE A 63 -6.13 3.46 -0.22
C ILE A 63 -5.20 4.28 -1.11
N LEU A 64 -4.57 5.34 -0.56
CA LEU A 64 -3.60 6.16 -1.28
C LEU A 64 -2.40 5.32 -1.76
N LEU A 65 -1.84 4.49 -0.88
CA LEU A 65 -0.73 3.61 -1.22
C LEU A 65 -1.13 2.56 -2.27
N LEU A 66 -2.37 2.05 -2.21
CA LEU A 66 -2.90 1.13 -3.21
C LEU A 66 -3.01 1.79 -4.58
N ILE A 67 -3.61 2.98 -4.66
CA ILE A 67 -3.74 3.73 -5.91
C ILE A 67 -2.36 3.99 -6.50
N TRP A 68 -1.41 4.44 -5.68
CA TRP A 68 -0.05 4.68 -6.15
C TRP A 68 0.63 3.39 -6.64
N SER A 69 0.49 2.29 -5.92
CA SER A 69 1.04 0.99 -6.32
C SER A 69 0.41 0.48 -7.63
N LEU A 70 -0.86 0.79 -7.88
CA LEU A 70 -1.52 0.47 -9.15
C LEU A 70 -1.06 1.37 -10.30
N MET A 71 -0.58 2.59 -10.05
CA MET A 71 0.04 3.41 -11.10
C MET A 71 1.34 2.79 -11.60
N PHE A 72 2.14 2.17 -10.73
CA PHE A 72 3.32 1.39 -11.14
C PHE A 72 2.98 0.21 -12.06
N LEU A 73 1.81 -0.40 -11.86
CA LEU A 73 1.31 -1.45 -12.75
C LEU A 73 0.96 -0.89 -14.14
N LEU A 74 0.57 0.37 -14.23
CA LEU A 74 0.13 0.99 -15.47
C LEU A 74 1.30 1.14 -16.45
N ASP A 75 2.48 1.52 -15.96
CA ASP A 75 3.72 1.55 -16.76
C ASP A 75 4.13 0.15 -17.25
N PHE A 76 3.76 -0.91 -16.52
CA PHE A 76 4.02 -2.30 -16.90
C PHE A 76 3.03 -2.83 -17.94
N ILE A 77 1.73 -2.54 -17.80
CA ILE A 77 0.66 -3.01 -18.70
C ILE A 77 0.64 -2.20 -20.00
N PHE A 78 0.82 -0.89 -19.87
CA PHE A 78 0.86 0.05 -20.97
C PHE A 78 2.24 0.69 -20.99
N PRO A 79 3.22 0.06 -21.69
CA PRO A 79 4.50 0.69 -21.97
C PRO A 79 4.27 1.81 -23.01
N PHE A 80 3.48 2.82 -22.67
CA PHE A 80 3.34 4.05 -23.45
C PHE A 80 4.29 5.08 -22.86
N ALA A 81 5.59 4.86 -23.04
CA ALA A 81 6.57 5.92 -23.03
C ALA A 81 7.57 5.63 -24.15
N PRO A 82 7.93 6.63 -24.97
CA PRO A 82 8.87 6.51 -26.09
C PRO A 82 10.27 6.05 -25.65
#